data_AF-A0A950VXJ9-F1
#
_entry.id   AF-A0A950VXJ9-F1
#
_cell.length_a   1.000
_cell.length_b   1.000
_cell.length_c   1.000
_cell.angle_alpha   90.00
_cell.angle_beta   90.00
_cell.angle_gamma   90.00
#
_symmetry.space_group_name_H-M   'P 1'
#
loop_
_entity.id
_entity.type
_entity.pdbx_description
1 polymer ?
#
loop_
_entity_poly.entity_id
_entity_poly.type
_entity_poly.pdbx_seq_one_letter_code
_entity_poly.pdbx_strand_id
1 'polypeptide(L)'
;MGAELKRTIIGAAIAVALTLAMLVPAAAAASDGVEHLHFAAGPYRVIPGANLILDQLNNVPKPTVNGFMVRMKPNLVYAQPNGKCCGKVPSTSVIHLHHGVWLSNGAAGQGEGEGTSYGGFYPFMAAGEEKTTYEFPPGFGYPIGAGDKWILNYMIHNLTDKPKSVYITYDIDFVPETSAVASTIAPIHPIWMDVEDDHIYPVFNVHRHSGRDGRFTFPDMAKNPYGGGRPLNLFTVDHPGTLVATAGHLHPGGLYDELDLLRPGARPRPGTTPGSVPGSVRLFRSYARYWDPHHAPVSWDVSMTATRADWRPAVKSGDVLRISATYETKLASWYEVMGIMVVWEQWNSDQGIDPFSHRLDQVGEVTHGHLPENFDYGGTQFLGVNPTSAPLCDTHKVLIAGFSYIPVTRGNSNCDPTIRRGQSLTFVNADASASPLSKLNPIAPDALYLASVFHTVTSCAGPCRLNYGIAYPLSNGAGDYDSGELGIGTPGVGRVSWSTPTTLGPGTYTYYCRIHPWMRGVFRILG
;
A
#
# COMPACT_ATOMS: atom_id res chain seq x y z
N MET A 1 36.93 -4.00 87.40
CA MET A 1 36.87 -5.15 86.48
C MET A 1 35.43 -5.30 86.02
N GLY A 2 35.16 -5.12 84.71
CA GLY A 2 33.91 -5.44 83.96
C GLY A 2 32.57 -4.85 84.47
N ALA A 3 31.59 -4.44 83.68
CA ALA A 3 31.40 -4.32 82.24
C ALA A 3 30.14 -3.42 82.00
N GLU A 4 29.98 -3.02 80.74
CA GLU A 4 28.88 -2.35 80.04
C GLU A 4 27.45 -2.36 80.63
N LEU A 5 26.68 -1.29 80.35
CA LEU A 5 25.49 -1.38 79.50
C LEU A 5 25.04 -0.02 78.94
N LYS A 6 24.86 0.03 77.61
CA LYS A 6 24.34 1.16 76.82
C LYS A 6 22.81 1.22 76.89
N ARG A 7 22.25 2.44 76.86
CA ARG A 7 20.83 2.72 76.68
C ARG A 7 20.42 2.58 75.21
N THR A 8 19.39 1.79 74.95
CA THR A 8 18.70 1.67 73.65
C THR A 8 17.34 2.35 73.74
N ILE A 9 17.03 3.23 72.79
CA ILE A 9 15.74 3.91 72.64
C ILE A 9 14.82 3.06 71.74
N ILE A 10 13.57 2.97 72.18
CA ILE A 10 12.43 2.25 71.61
C ILE A 10 11.96 2.93 70.31
N GLY A 11 11.77 2.15 69.25
CA GLY A 11 11.05 2.55 68.05
C GLY A 11 10.20 1.40 67.54
N ALA A 12 8.88 1.52 67.67
CA ALA A 12 7.90 0.50 67.31
C ALA A 12 7.86 0.28 65.79
N ALA A 13 7.91 -0.98 65.38
CA ALA A 13 7.71 -1.41 64.00
C ALA A 13 6.20 -1.53 63.71
N ILE A 14 5.69 -0.70 62.81
CA ILE A 14 4.40 -0.91 62.12
C ILE A 14 4.76 -1.35 60.70
N ALA A 15 4.54 -2.63 60.41
CA ALA A 15 4.65 -3.17 59.06
C ALA A 15 3.39 -2.75 58.28
N VAL A 16 3.53 -1.75 57.41
CA VAL A 16 2.53 -1.43 56.38
C VAL A 16 2.82 -2.33 55.18
N ALA A 17 1.97 -3.33 54.97
CA ALA A 17 1.95 -4.09 53.73
C ALA A 17 1.39 -3.20 52.62
N LEU A 18 2.26 -2.56 51.84
CA LEU A 18 1.89 -1.93 50.57
C LEU A 18 1.54 -3.03 49.56
N THR A 19 0.26 -3.29 49.39
CA THR A 19 -0.27 -3.95 48.19
C THR A 19 -0.08 -3.00 47.01
N LEU A 20 0.89 -3.32 46.16
CA LEU A 20 1.08 -2.67 44.86
C LEU A 20 -0.13 -3.06 43.99
N ALA A 21 -1.19 -2.25 44.01
CA ALA A 21 -2.25 -2.34 43.02
C ALA A 21 -1.63 -1.97 41.67
N MET A 22 -1.40 -2.97 40.82
CA MET A 22 -1.09 -2.73 39.42
C MET A 22 -2.25 -1.92 38.83
N LEU A 23 -1.96 -0.70 38.37
CA LEU A 23 -2.87 0.10 37.58
C LEU A 23 -3.06 -0.62 36.23
N VAL A 24 -4.02 -1.54 36.20
CA VAL A 24 -4.65 -2.00 34.96
C VAL A 24 -5.31 -0.75 34.36
N PRO A 25 -5.09 -0.42 33.07
CA PRO A 25 -5.86 0.64 32.44
C PRO A 25 -7.34 0.28 32.57
N ALA A 26 -8.10 1.12 33.26
CA ALA A 26 -9.54 0.95 33.34
C ALA A 26 -10.08 0.99 31.90
N ALA A 27 -10.54 -0.16 31.41
CA ALA A 27 -11.35 -0.23 30.21
C ALA A 27 -12.50 0.77 30.40
N ALA A 28 -12.56 1.78 29.54
CA ALA A 28 -13.74 2.62 29.45
C ALA A 28 -14.95 1.69 29.28
N ALA A 29 -15.98 1.88 30.11
CA ALA A 29 -17.17 1.03 30.09
C ALA A 29 -17.72 0.95 28.67
N ALA A 30 -17.60 -0.23 28.06
CA ALA A 30 -18.14 -0.56 26.77
C ALA A 30 -19.66 -0.37 26.81
N SER A 31 -20.16 0.68 26.16
CA SER A 31 -21.53 0.65 25.68
C SER A 31 -21.62 -0.48 24.66
N ASP A 32 -22.61 -1.37 24.84
CA ASP A 32 -23.04 -2.36 23.84
C ASP A 32 -22.11 -3.58 23.61
N GLY A 33 -21.12 -3.81 24.49
CA GLY A 33 -20.28 -5.01 24.45
C GLY A 33 -19.17 -4.99 23.39
N VAL A 34 -18.88 -3.81 22.82
CA VAL A 34 -17.77 -3.52 21.92
C VAL A 34 -16.65 -2.81 22.70
N GLU A 35 -15.42 -3.28 22.57
CA GLU A 35 -14.20 -2.65 23.07
C GLU A 35 -13.52 -1.85 21.95
N HIS A 36 -13.11 -0.63 22.26
CA HIS A 36 -12.33 0.21 21.34
C HIS A 36 -10.85 0.10 21.71
N LEU A 37 -10.10 -0.63 20.91
CA LEU A 37 -8.70 -0.96 21.17
C LEU A 37 -7.78 -0.14 20.26
N HIS A 38 -6.77 0.49 20.83
CA HIS A 38 -5.74 1.22 20.09
C HIS A 38 -4.41 0.47 20.13
N PHE A 39 -3.88 0.16 18.95
CA PHE A 39 -2.61 -0.55 18.80
C PHE A 39 -1.57 0.30 18.06
N ALA A 40 -0.31 0.07 18.39
CA ALA A 40 0.84 0.75 17.78
C ALA A 40 1.97 -0.25 17.54
N ALA A 41 2.24 -0.58 16.28
CA ALA A 41 3.37 -1.39 15.87
C ALA A 41 4.56 -0.50 15.53
N GLY A 42 5.73 -0.78 16.11
CA GLY A 42 6.92 0.05 16.01
C GLY A 42 7.66 0.24 17.36
N PRO A 43 8.57 1.24 17.46
CA PRO A 43 8.86 2.26 16.46
C PRO A 43 9.67 1.68 15.30
N TYR A 44 9.30 2.02 14.07
CA TYR A 44 10.08 1.72 12.87
C TYR A 44 11.07 2.85 12.60
N ARG A 45 12.34 2.47 12.49
CA ARG A 45 13.39 3.38 12.03
C ARG A 45 13.45 3.36 10.51
N VAL A 46 12.93 4.41 9.89
CA VAL A 46 12.87 4.52 8.43
C VAL A 46 14.07 5.31 7.91
N ILE A 47 14.88 4.69 7.05
CA ILE A 47 16.09 5.31 6.49
C ILE A 47 15.72 6.48 5.55
N PRO A 48 16.67 7.39 5.21
CA PRO A 48 16.43 8.40 4.19
C PRO A 48 16.03 7.75 2.86
N GLY A 49 15.02 8.29 2.18
CA GLY A 49 14.63 7.78 0.87
C GLY A 49 14.09 6.36 0.83
N ALA A 50 13.71 5.78 1.98
CA ALA A 50 13.26 4.40 2.06
C ALA A 50 12.12 4.10 1.09
N ASN A 51 12.26 2.98 0.39
CA ASN A 51 11.29 2.39 -0.53
C ASN A 51 11.40 0.87 -0.45
N LEU A 52 11.27 0.33 0.77
CA LEU A 52 11.57 -1.06 1.08
C LEU A 52 10.30 -1.76 1.53
N ILE A 53 10.07 -2.97 1.02
CA ILE A 53 9.11 -3.90 1.59
C ILE A 53 9.77 -4.69 2.72
N LEU A 54 9.13 -4.71 3.90
CA LEU A 54 9.66 -5.29 5.13
C LEU A 54 8.56 -6.00 5.92
N ASP A 55 8.92 -7.03 6.69
CA ASP A 55 8.00 -7.72 7.58
C ASP A 55 8.32 -7.47 9.06
N GLN A 56 7.27 -7.31 9.87
CA GLN A 56 7.33 -7.53 11.31
C GLN A 56 6.66 -8.87 11.65
N LEU A 57 7.49 -9.87 11.98
CA LEU A 57 7.03 -11.23 12.26
C LEU A 57 6.64 -11.48 13.72
N ASN A 58 7.17 -10.67 14.64
CA ASN A 58 6.96 -10.82 16.08
C ASN A 58 6.41 -9.55 16.68
N ASN A 59 5.56 -9.68 17.70
CA ASN A 59 5.02 -8.56 18.48
C ASN A 59 4.20 -7.55 17.67
N VAL A 60 3.55 -7.97 16.58
CA VAL A 60 2.47 -7.16 15.99
C VAL A 60 1.34 -7.14 17.03
N PRO A 61 0.99 -5.97 17.61
CA PRO A 61 -0.02 -5.93 18.66
C PRO A 61 -1.39 -6.39 18.16
N LYS A 62 -2.16 -7.07 19.01
CA LYS A 62 -3.50 -7.55 18.65
C LYS A 62 -4.35 -7.77 19.90
N PRO A 63 -5.67 -7.99 19.78
CA PRO A 63 -6.50 -8.43 20.90
C PRO A 63 -5.92 -9.68 21.59
N THR A 64 -5.97 -9.69 22.93
CA THR A 64 -5.35 -10.73 23.77
C THR A 64 -6.33 -11.82 24.20
N VAL A 65 -7.61 -11.67 23.87
CA VAL A 65 -8.68 -12.65 24.11
C VAL A 65 -9.32 -13.04 22.78
N ASN A 66 -10.09 -14.13 22.78
CA ASN A 66 -10.89 -14.51 21.63
C ASN A 66 -12.03 -13.52 21.40
N GLY A 67 -12.41 -13.29 20.15
CA GLY A 67 -13.56 -12.47 19.81
C GLY A 67 -13.58 -12.11 18.34
N PHE A 68 -14.26 -11.02 18.00
CA PHE A 68 -14.49 -10.58 16.63
C PHE A 68 -14.01 -9.15 16.43
N MET A 69 -13.20 -8.92 15.40
CA MET A 69 -13.01 -7.59 14.86
C MET A 69 -14.22 -7.22 14.01
N VAL A 70 -14.87 -6.10 14.34
CA VAL A 70 -16.00 -5.56 13.57
C VAL A 70 -15.61 -4.33 12.73
N ARG A 71 -14.52 -3.66 13.12
CA ARG A 71 -13.94 -2.54 12.37
C ARG A 71 -12.44 -2.44 12.64
N MET A 72 -11.68 -2.01 11.64
CA MET A 72 -10.27 -1.66 11.76
C MET A 72 -9.93 -0.41 10.95
N LYS A 73 -9.31 0.57 11.62
CA LYS A 73 -8.90 1.86 11.04
C LYS A 73 -7.38 2.05 11.20
N PRO A 74 -6.58 1.91 10.13
CA PRO A 74 -5.14 2.08 10.18
C PRO A 74 -4.72 3.56 10.06
N ASN A 75 -3.53 3.87 10.56
CA ASN A 75 -2.88 5.17 10.44
C ASN A 75 -1.35 5.06 10.62
N LEU A 76 -0.62 6.15 10.34
CA LEU A 76 0.81 6.30 10.58
C LEU A 76 1.05 7.55 11.44
N VAL A 77 1.87 7.43 12.47
CA VAL A 77 2.21 8.55 13.37
C VAL A 77 3.70 8.60 13.62
N TYR A 78 4.24 9.80 13.86
CA TYR A 78 5.61 9.92 14.36
C TYR A 78 5.77 9.26 15.73
N ALA A 79 6.96 8.73 16.02
CA ALA A 79 7.38 8.47 17.38
C ALA A 79 7.58 9.80 18.12
N GLN A 80 7.27 9.83 19.42
CA GLN A 80 7.60 10.95 20.30
C GLN A 80 9.12 11.02 20.52
N PRO A 81 9.68 12.16 20.99
CA PRO A 81 11.12 12.29 21.26
C PRO A 81 11.69 11.26 22.24
N ASN A 82 10.86 10.70 23.13
CA ASN A 82 11.21 9.63 24.06
C ASN A 82 11.16 8.22 23.44
N GLY A 83 10.90 8.11 22.13
CA GLY A 83 10.78 6.85 21.38
C GLY A 83 9.43 6.16 21.47
N LYS A 84 8.48 6.65 22.29
CA LYS A 84 7.16 6.04 22.48
C LYS A 84 6.14 6.52 21.44
N CYS A 85 5.08 5.74 21.25
CA CYS A 85 3.89 6.20 20.55
C CYS A 85 3.04 7.11 21.47
N CYS A 86 2.29 8.10 20.99
CA CYS A 86 2.11 8.49 19.59
C CYS A 86 2.33 10.00 19.43
N GLY A 87 3.05 10.38 18.37
CA GLY A 87 3.24 11.76 17.93
C GLY A 87 2.16 12.19 16.93
N LYS A 88 2.45 13.25 16.18
CA LYS A 88 1.54 13.75 15.13
C LYS A 88 1.52 12.81 13.92
N VAL A 89 0.39 12.78 13.20
CA VAL A 89 0.31 12.24 11.83
C VAL A 89 1.19 13.09 10.89
N PRO A 90 2.15 12.49 10.16
CA PRO A 90 2.99 13.20 9.20
C PRO A 90 2.17 13.66 7.99
N SER A 91 2.66 14.68 7.27
CA SER A 91 2.15 14.94 5.92
C SER A 91 2.60 13.84 4.96
N THR A 92 1.71 13.42 4.07
CA THR A 92 1.96 12.36 3.09
C THR A 92 3.07 12.73 2.11
N SER A 93 3.29 14.02 1.82
CA SER A 93 4.42 14.47 0.99
C SER A 93 5.79 14.36 1.67
N VAL A 94 5.84 13.94 2.94
CA VAL A 94 7.08 13.77 3.72
C VAL A 94 7.35 12.31 4.04
N ILE A 95 6.40 11.63 4.68
CA ILE A 95 6.50 10.21 5.02
C ILE A 95 5.10 9.63 5.16
N HIS A 96 4.85 8.49 4.54
CA HIS A 96 3.54 7.83 4.55
C HIS A 96 3.68 6.31 4.53
N LEU A 97 2.62 5.64 4.96
CA LEU A 97 2.44 4.21 4.76
C LEU A 97 2.05 4.04 3.28
N HIS A 98 2.95 3.45 2.49
CA HIS A 98 2.65 3.09 1.10
C HIS A 98 1.75 1.87 1.08
N HIS A 99 2.16 0.80 1.77
CA HIS A 99 1.32 -0.36 2.04
C HIS A 99 1.53 -0.88 3.46
N GLY A 100 0.45 -1.41 4.04
CA GLY A 100 0.45 -2.21 5.24
C GLY A 100 -0.55 -3.34 5.07
N VAL A 101 -0.08 -4.58 5.15
CA VAL A 101 -0.90 -5.80 5.07
C VAL A 101 -0.72 -6.58 6.36
N TRP A 102 -1.84 -6.85 7.04
CA TRP A 102 -1.86 -7.69 8.23
C TRP A 102 -2.26 -9.10 7.83
N LEU A 103 -1.42 -10.05 8.24
CA LEU A 103 -1.64 -11.46 8.01
C LEU A 103 -1.80 -12.20 9.33
N SER A 104 -2.70 -13.17 9.38
CA SER A 104 -2.97 -14.00 10.55
C SER A 104 -2.82 -15.48 10.22
N ASN A 105 -2.32 -16.27 11.17
CA ASN A 105 -2.37 -17.74 11.09
C ASN A 105 -3.55 -18.35 11.89
N GLY A 106 -4.48 -17.52 12.34
CA GLY A 106 -5.62 -17.94 13.15
C GLY A 106 -6.57 -18.84 12.36
N ALA A 107 -6.81 -20.06 12.84
CA ALA A 107 -7.64 -21.03 12.15
C ALA A 107 -9.12 -20.59 12.04
N ALA A 108 -9.64 -19.88 13.04
CA ALA A 108 -11.02 -19.40 13.04
C ALA A 108 -11.27 -18.28 12.02
N GLY A 109 -10.24 -17.48 11.73
CA GLY A 109 -10.25 -16.42 10.72
C GLY A 109 -9.45 -16.80 9.48
N GLN A 110 -9.35 -18.10 9.16
CA GLN A 110 -8.60 -18.55 8.00
C GLN A 110 -9.12 -17.85 6.74
N GLY A 111 -8.20 -17.30 5.95
CA GLY A 111 -8.50 -16.65 4.67
C GLY A 111 -8.31 -17.57 3.47
N GLU A 112 -8.70 -17.03 2.32
CA GLU A 112 -8.65 -17.62 0.99
C GLU A 112 -8.03 -16.63 -0.01
N GLY A 113 -7.81 -17.07 -1.25
CA GLY A 113 -7.08 -16.27 -2.24
C GLY A 113 -5.57 -16.31 -2.02
N GLU A 114 -4.82 -15.62 -2.88
CA GLU A 114 -3.35 -15.52 -2.87
C GLU A 114 -2.61 -16.82 -2.59
N GLY A 115 -2.57 -17.71 -3.59
CA GLY A 115 -1.61 -18.82 -3.67
C GLY A 115 -1.56 -19.79 -2.49
N THR A 116 -2.45 -19.67 -1.51
CA THR A 116 -2.40 -20.28 -0.19
C THR A 116 -1.07 -20.07 0.56
N SER A 117 -0.98 -18.91 1.23
CA SER A 117 -0.24 -18.63 2.47
C SER A 117 1.27 -18.31 2.40
N TYR A 118 1.65 -17.21 3.05
CA TYR A 118 3.03 -16.91 3.44
C TYR A 118 3.44 -17.81 4.62
N GLY A 119 3.56 -19.12 4.39
CA GLY A 119 3.90 -20.09 5.42
C GLY A 119 2.81 -20.26 6.49
N GLY A 120 1.54 -20.35 6.05
CA GLY A 120 0.39 -20.52 6.94
C GLY A 120 -0.22 -19.22 7.50
N PHE A 121 0.21 -18.06 7.00
CA PHE A 121 -0.39 -16.76 7.30
C PHE A 121 -1.21 -16.26 6.11
N TYR A 122 -2.40 -15.73 6.39
CA TYR A 122 -3.36 -15.24 5.41
C TYR A 122 -3.61 -13.75 5.60
N PRO A 123 -3.53 -12.93 4.54
CA PRO A 123 -3.94 -11.54 4.59
C PRO A 123 -5.41 -11.41 5.00
N PHE A 124 -5.69 -10.53 5.96
CA PHE A 124 -7.07 -10.21 6.36
C PHE A 124 -7.35 -8.71 6.38
N MET A 125 -6.33 -7.86 6.29
CA MET A 125 -6.49 -6.42 6.26
C MET A 125 -5.38 -5.80 5.43
N ALA A 126 -5.73 -4.80 4.63
CA ALA A 126 -4.77 -3.98 3.91
C ALA A 126 -5.15 -2.50 3.91
N ALA A 127 -4.13 -1.66 3.91
CA ALA A 127 -4.27 -0.24 3.68
C ALA A 127 -2.98 0.32 3.07
N GLY A 128 -3.12 1.27 2.16
CA GLY A 128 -2.01 2.10 1.71
C GLY A 128 -2.15 3.54 2.13
N GLU A 129 -1.68 4.46 1.27
CA GLU A 129 -1.81 5.90 1.44
C GLU A 129 -3.26 6.35 1.59
N GLU A 130 -4.20 5.63 0.97
CA GLU A 130 -5.62 5.91 1.09
C GLU A 130 -6.10 5.66 2.52
N LYS A 131 -5.46 4.80 3.32
CA LYS A 131 -5.88 4.45 4.69
C LYS A 131 -7.32 3.92 4.78
N THR A 132 -7.66 3.01 3.87
CA THR A 132 -8.96 2.35 3.82
C THR A 132 -9.35 1.83 5.20
N THR A 133 -10.53 2.24 5.66
CA THR A 133 -11.12 1.74 6.89
C THR A 133 -12.09 0.61 6.57
N TYR A 134 -11.95 -0.50 7.29
CA TYR A 134 -12.84 -1.65 7.15
C TYR A 134 -13.85 -1.59 8.28
N GLU A 135 -15.13 -1.57 7.95
CA GLU A 135 -16.24 -1.66 8.89
C GLU A 135 -17.24 -2.65 8.33
N PHE A 136 -17.50 -3.72 9.08
CA PHE A 136 -18.39 -4.77 8.62
C PHE A 136 -19.86 -4.40 8.87
N PRO A 137 -20.78 -4.90 8.03
CA PRO A 137 -22.20 -4.74 8.30
C PRO A 137 -22.55 -5.31 9.69
N PRO A 138 -23.53 -4.73 10.40
CA PRO A 138 -23.96 -5.23 11.70
C PRO A 138 -24.27 -6.74 11.67
N GLY A 139 -23.81 -7.46 12.69
CA GLY A 139 -23.98 -8.92 12.80
C GLY A 139 -22.89 -9.74 12.11
N PHE A 140 -21.84 -9.12 11.58
CA PHE A 140 -20.68 -9.82 10.99
C PHE A 140 -19.38 -9.37 11.64
N GLY A 141 -18.40 -10.28 11.73
CA GLY A 141 -17.11 -9.98 12.32
C GLY A 141 -16.03 -11.00 11.98
N TYR A 142 -14.79 -10.52 11.85
CA TYR A 142 -13.63 -11.36 11.59
C TYR A 142 -13.14 -12.01 12.90
N PRO A 143 -13.09 -13.35 12.99
CA PRO A 143 -12.63 -14.02 14.20
C PRO A 143 -11.15 -13.76 14.48
N ILE A 144 -10.84 -13.36 15.71
CA ILE A 144 -9.47 -13.24 16.22
C ILE A 144 -9.33 -14.13 17.45
N GLY A 145 -8.38 -15.06 17.41
CA GLY A 145 -8.00 -15.89 18.54
C GLY A 145 -6.97 -15.22 19.44
N ALA A 146 -7.04 -15.49 20.74
CA ALA A 146 -6.02 -15.08 21.70
C ALA A 146 -4.63 -15.61 21.32
N GLY A 147 -4.58 -16.84 20.79
CA GLY A 147 -3.35 -17.55 20.40
C GLY A 147 -2.77 -17.18 19.03
N ASP A 148 -3.53 -16.46 18.20
CA ASP A 148 -3.13 -16.13 16.82
C ASP A 148 -1.78 -15.42 16.79
N LYS A 149 -1.08 -15.55 15.68
CA LYS A 149 0.12 -14.78 15.37
C LYS A 149 -0.18 -13.90 14.18
N TRP A 150 0.24 -12.65 14.29
CA TRP A 150 0.10 -11.66 13.24
C TRP A 150 1.47 -11.31 12.67
N ILE A 151 1.53 -11.22 11.34
CA ILE A 151 2.61 -10.60 10.59
C ILE A 151 2.10 -9.28 10.05
N LEU A 152 2.94 -8.25 10.07
CA LEU A 152 2.70 -7.00 9.38
C LEU A 152 3.73 -6.86 8.27
N ASN A 153 3.30 -7.06 7.03
CA ASN A 153 4.06 -6.68 5.85
C ASN A 153 3.82 -5.19 5.59
N TYR A 154 4.88 -4.40 5.45
CA TYR A 154 4.74 -2.96 5.31
C TYR A 154 5.79 -2.34 4.39
N MET A 155 5.40 -1.22 3.81
CA MET A 155 6.25 -0.33 3.03
C MET A 155 5.96 1.10 3.48
N ILE A 156 6.98 1.78 4.02
CA ILE A 156 6.88 3.17 4.46
C ILE A 156 7.82 4.00 3.59
N HIS A 157 7.25 4.89 2.79
CA HIS A 157 8.03 5.80 1.96
C HIS A 157 8.53 6.97 2.80
N ASN A 158 9.84 7.19 2.79
CA ASN A 158 10.44 8.39 3.37
C ASN A 158 10.92 9.32 2.27
N LEU A 159 10.11 10.33 1.95
CA LEU A 159 10.37 11.30 0.89
C LEU A 159 11.36 12.39 1.34
N THR A 160 12.31 12.08 2.23
CA THR A 160 13.34 13.03 2.64
C THR A 160 14.72 12.39 2.77
N ASP A 161 15.76 13.22 2.75
CA ASP A 161 17.16 12.86 2.96
C ASP A 161 17.53 12.63 4.44
N LYS A 162 16.53 12.57 5.33
CA LYS A 162 16.69 12.42 6.78
C LYS A 162 15.90 11.24 7.26
N PRO A 163 16.47 10.42 8.15
CA PRO A 163 15.77 9.24 8.63
C PRO A 163 14.66 9.63 9.62
N LYS A 164 13.54 8.91 9.60
CA LYS A 164 12.37 9.16 10.47
C LYS A 164 12.18 8.01 11.46
N SER A 165 11.31 8.24 12.44
CA SER A 165 10.87 7.21 13.38
C SER A 165 9.36 7.30 13.52
N VAL A 166 8.65 6.22 13.22
CA VAL A 166 7.19 6.19 13.10
C VAL A 166 6.61 4.92 13.72
N TYR A 167 5.33 4.95 14.01
CA TYR A 167 4.52 3.77 14.34
C TYR A 167 3.42 3.63 13.31
N ILE A 168 3.14 2.38 12.90
CA ILE A 168 1.89 2.04 12.24
C ILE A 168 0.88 1.78 13.35
N THR A 169 -0.19 2.57 13.40
CA THR A 169 -1.24 2.46 14.42
C THR A 169 -2.52 1.97 13.80
N TYR A 170 -3.36 1.31 14.59
CA TYR A 170 -4.69 0.92 14.15
C TYR A 170 -5.64 0.87 15.34
N ASP A 171 -6.81 1.45 15.12
CA ASP A 171 -7.95 1.33 16.03
C ASP A 171 -8.78 0.12 15.60
N ILE A 172 -9.08 -0.78 16.54
CA ILE A 172 -9.93 -1.95 16.32
C ILE A 172 -11.14 -1.83 17.23
N ASP A 173 -12.33 -1.92 16.62
CA ASP A 173 -13.56 -2.19 17.38
C ASP A 173 -13.70 -3.71 17.49
N PHE A 174 -13.69 -4.19 18.73
CA PHE A 174 -13.54 -5.60 19.05
C PHE A 174 -14.69 -6.07 19.96
N VAL A 175 -15.30 -7.19 19.62
CA VAL A 175 -16.32 -7.82 20.47
C VAL A 175 -15.72 -9.08 21.09
N PRO A 176 -15.38 -9.07 22.39
CA PRO A 176 -14.90 -10.26 23.07
C PRO A 176 -15.91 -11.41 22.99
N GLU A 177 -15.43 -12.64 22.84
CA GLU A 177 -16.30 -13.84 22.77
C GLU A 177 -17.18 -14.00 24.03
N THR A 178 -16.75 -13.45 25.17
CA THR A 178 -17.50 -13.42 26.43
C THR A 178 -18.63 -12.38 26.48
N SER A 179 -18.69 -11.48 25.51
CA SER A 179 -19.74 -10.46 25.39
C SER A 179 -21.06 -11.08 24.95
N ALA A 180 -22.19 -10.60 25.48
CA ALA A 180 -23.51 -11.09 25.07
C ALA A 180 -23.76 -10.93 23.56
N VAL A 181 -23.23 -9.85 22.97
CA VAL A 181 -23.40 -9.54 21.54
C VAL A 181 -22.60 -10.49 20.65
N ALA A 182 -21.54 -11.14 21.14
CA ALA A 182 -20.75 -12.09 20.36
C ALA A 182 -21.60 -13.23 19.78
N SER A 183 -22.63 -13.67 20.51
CA SER A 183 -23.58 -14.70 20.05
C SER A 183 -24.42 -14.31 18.83
N THR A 184 -24.45 -13.02 18.49
CA THR A 184 -25.19 -12.47 17.34
C THR A 184 -24.29 -12.22 16.13
N ILE A 185 -22.97 -12.44 16.26
CA ILE A 185 -22.00 -12.17 15.20
C ILE A 185 -21.77 -13.45 14.38
N ALA A 186 -22.02 -13.36 13.09
CA ALA A 186 -21.61 -14.35 12.11
C ALA A 186 -20.11 -14.18 11.78
N PRO A 187 -19.31 -15.25 11.87
CA PRO A 187 -17.91 -15.22 11.45
C PRO A 187 -17.82 -14.98 9.95
N ILE A 188 -16.83 -14.18 9.55
CA ILE A 188 -16.52 -13.90 8.14
C ILE A 188 -15.03 -14.09 7.87
N HIS A 189 -14.74 -14.48 6.64
CA HIS A 189 -13.43 -14.91 6.16
C HIS A 189 -12.99 -14.03 4.99
N PRO A 190 -11.72 -13.59 4.96
CA PRO A 190 -11.21 -12.79 3.86
C PRO A 190 -10.86 -13.68 2.67
N ILE A 191 -11.25 -13.26 1.47
CA ILE A 191 -10.72 -13.72 0.19
C ILE A 191 -9.86 -12.58 -0.35
N TRP A 192 -8.55 -12.81 -0.46
CA TRP A 192 -7.63 -11.87 -1.07
C TRP A 192 -7.70 -11.97 -2.59
N MET A 193 -8.21 -10.92 -3.24
CA MET A 193 -8.23 -10.82 -4.69
C MET A 193 -7.18 -9.82 -5.16
N ASP A 194 -6.29 -10.25 -6.05
CA ASP A 194 -5.25 -9.43 -6.65
C ASP A 194 -5.21 -9.65 -8.16
N VAL A 195 -4.98 -8.60 -8.95
CA VAL A 195 -4.77 -8.74 -10.39
C VAL A 195 -3.44 -9.41 -10.75
N GLU A 196 -2.46 -9.39 -9.85
CA GLU A 196 -1.10 -9.97 -9.95
C GLU A 196 -0.80 -10.93 -8.77
N ASP A 197 -1.82 -11.73 -8.38
CA ASP A 197 -1.75 -12.77 -7.34
C ASP A 197 -0.46 -13.63 -7.35
N ASP A 198 -0.08 -14.21 -6.20
CA ASP A 198 1.18 -14.96 -5.94
C ASP A 198 2.48 -14.12 -5.97
N HIS A 199 2.39 -12.79 -6.04
CA HIS A 199 3.55 -11.92 -5.98
C HIS A 199 3.60 -11.13 -4.68
N ILE A 200 4.77 -11.15 -4.02
CA ILE A 200 5.02 -10.33 -2.82
C ILE A 200 5.01 -8.81 -3.10
N TYR A 201 5.13 -8.43 -4.38
CA TYR A 201 5.00 -7.06 -4.85
C TYR A 201 4.17 -7.07 -6.14
N PRO A 202 2.84 -7.18 -6.01
CA PRO A 202 1.91 -7.50 -7.10
C PRO A 202 1.57 -6.23 -7.90
N VAL A 203 2.54 -5.74 -8.65
CA VAL A 203 2.43 -4.47 -9.37
C VAL A 203 2.50 -4.63 -10.89
N PHE A 204 1.83 -3.73 -11.59
CA PHE A 204 1.90 -3.59 -13.05
C PHE A 204 2.10 -2.13 -13.46
N ASN A 205 2.40 -1.92 -14.76
CA ASN A 205 2.59 -0.58 -15.32
C ASN A 205 1.48 -0.25 -16.32
N VAL A 206 1.03 1.00 -16.29
CA VAL A 206 0.05 1.58 -17.21
C VAL A 206 0.68 2.74 -17.94
N HIS A 207 0.88 2.60 -19.25
CA HIS A 207 1.49 3.67 -20.03
C HIS A 207 0.48 4.72 -20.46
N ARG A 208 0.91 5.99 -20.48
CA ARG A 208 0.11 7.07 -21.05
C ARG A 208 -0.24 6.75 -22.50
N HIS A 209 -1.47 7.05 -22.89
CA HIS A 209 -2.06 6.77 -24.19
C HIS A 209 -2.21 5.28 -24.53
N SER A 210 -1.97 4.38 -23.58
CA SER A 210 -2.36 2.97 -23.71
C SER A 210 -3.86 2.76 -23.46
N GLY A 211 -4.36 1.60 -23.88
CA GLY A 211 -5.75 1.20 -23.69
C GLY A 211 -6.70 1.88 -24.67
N ARG A 212 -7.91 2.21 -24.21
CA ARG A 212 -9.02 2.74 -25.04
C ARG A 212 -9.71 3.89 -24.32
N ASP A 213 -10.06 4.94 -25.07
CA ASP A 213 -10.79 6.13 -24.57
C ASP A 213 -10.09 6.83 -23.38
N GLY A 214 -8.78 6.69 -23.29
CA GLY A 214 -7.94 7.21 -22.22
C GLY A 214 -8.06 6.45 -20.90
N ARG A 215 -8.36 5.15 -20.98
CA ARG A 215 -8.37 4.22 -19.86
C ARG A 215 -7.66 2.94 -20.25
N PHE A 216 -7.06 2.29 -19.27
CA PHE A 216 -6.46 0.97 -19.41
C PHE A 216 -6.96 0.06 -18.30
N THR A 217 -7.51 -1.09 -18.67
CA THR A 217 -8.00 -2.10 -17.72
C THR A 217 -7.06 -3.29 -17.74
N PHE A 218 -6.43 -3.58 -16.61
CA PHE A 218 -5.60 -4.77 -16.42
C PHE A 218 -6.44 -5.89 -15.77
N PRO A 219 -6.31 -7.16 -16.22
CA PRO A 219 -5.41 -7.64 -17.29
C PRO A 219 -5.97 -7.52 -18.71
N ASP A 220 -7.22 -7.08 -18.90
CA ASP A 220 -7.95 -7.21 -20.17
C ASP A 220 -7.30 -6.55 -21.39
N MET A 221 -6.65 -5.41 -21.18
CA MET A 221 -5.98 -4.65 -22.24
C MET A 221 -4.48 -4.91 -22.29
N ALA A 222 -3.93 -5.67 -21.35
CA ALA A 222 -2.52 -5.98 -21.30
C ALA A 222 -2.14 -7.03 -22.34
N LYS A 223 -0.96 -6.85 -22.94
CA LYS A 223 -0.40 -7.85 -23.84
C LYS A 223 0.31 -8.92 -23.01
N ASN A 224 -0.20 -10.15 -23.05
CA ASN A 224 0.38 -11.29 -22.33
C ASN A 224 0.60 -10.98 -20.82
N PRO A 225 -0.46 -10.58 -20.09
CA PRO A 225 -0.37 -10.07 -18.71
C PRO A 225 0.41 -11.01 -17.79
N TYR A 226 0.25 -12.32 -17.98
CA TYR A 226 0.82 -13.34 -17.09
C TYR A 226 1.90 -14.19 -17.74
N GLY A 227 2.52 -13.73 -18.83
CA GLY A 227 3.65 -14.44 -19.44
C GLY A 227 3.31 -15.82 -20.03
N GLY A 228 2.03 -16.15 -20.23
CA GLY A 228 1.55 -17.49 -20.62
C GLY A 228 1.25 -18.42 -19.44
N GLY A 229 1.42 -17.96 -18.20
CA GLY A 229 1.00 -18.66 -16.98
C GLY A 229 -0.51 -18.66 -16.76
N ARG A 230 -0.93 -19.24 -15.63
CA ARG A 230 -2.34 -19.17 -15.20
C ARG A 230 -2.76 -17.70 -15.03
N PRO A 231 -4.04 -17.37 -15.25
CA PRO A 231 -4.56 -16.08 -14.82
C PRO A 231 -4.37 -15.92 -13.31
N LEU A 232 -3.82 -14.76 -12.92
CA LEU A 232 -3.60 -14.43 -11.51
C LEU A 232 -4.80 -13.70 -10.91
N ASN A 233 -5.58 -13.01 -11.73
CA ASN A 233 -6.79 -12.29 -11.29
C ASN A 233 -8.05 -13.15 -11.06
N LEU A 234 -7.90 -14.46 -10.87
CA LEU A 234 -9.01 -15.41 -10.72
C LEU A 234 -8.89 -16.22 -9.43
N PHE A 235 -10.00 -16.36 -8.71
CA PHE A 235 -10.13 -17.24 -7.55
C PHE A 235 -11.31 -18.18 -7.75
N THR A 236 -11.11 -19.48 -7.52
CA THR A 236 -12.18 -20.48 -7.60
C THR A 236 -12.69 -20.79 -6.20
N VAL A 237 -13.96 -20.50 -5.97
CA VAL A 237 -14.65 -20.78 -4.71
C VAL A 237 -14.82 -22.29 -4.56
N ASP A 238 -14.48 -22.86 -3.41
CA ASP A 238 -14.58 -24.32 -3.18
C ASP A 238 -15.77 -24.73 -2.28
N HIS A 239 -16.46 -23.77 -1.65
CA HIS A 239 -17.67 -23.99 -0.85
C HIS A 239 -18.80 -22.98 -1.15
N PRO A 240 -20.06 -23.30 -0.82
CA PRO A 240 -21.12 -22.30 -0.87
C PRO A 240 -20.95 -21.24 0.23
N GLY A 241 -21.40 -20.01 -0.04
CA GLY A 241 -21.42 -18.96 0.95
C GLY A 241 -22.06 -17.67 0.45
N THR A 242 -22.00 -16.64 1.29
CA THR A 242 -22.53 -15.31 1.00
C THR A 242 -21.44 -14.28 1.21
N LEU A 243 -21.14 -13.50 0.18
CA LEU A 243 -20.23 -12.36 0.30
C LEU A 243 -20.93 -11.23 1.05
N VAL A 244 -20.24 -10.53 1.95
CA VAL A 244 -20.86 -9.56 2.86
C VAL A 244 -20.29 -8.16 2.77
N ALA A 245 -19.04 -8.03 2.35
CA ALA A 245 -18.38 -6.74 2.20
C ALA A 245 -17.18 -6.84 1.25
N THR A 246 -16.86 -5.74 0.56
CA THR A 246 -15.55 -5.57 -0.09
C THR A 246 -15.24 -4.10 -0.37
N ALA A 247 -13.96 -3.78 -0.50
CA ALA A 247 -13.44 -2.50 -0.99
C ALA A 247 -12.19 -2.76 -1.84
N GLY A 248 -11.92 -1.87 -2.79
CA GLY A 248 -10.71 -1.92 -3.62
C GLY A 248 -9.52 -1.20 -2.99
N HIS A 249 -8.35 -1.38 -3.61
CA HIS A 249 -7.11 -0.67 -3.33
C HIS A 249 -6.40 -0.38 -4.66
N LEU A 250 -6.10 0.89 -4.88
CA LEU A 250 -5.47 1.42 -6.09
C LEU A 250 -4.44 2.47 -5.70
N HIS A 251 -3.45 2.63 -6.58
CA HIS A 251 -2.54 3.78 -6.59
C HIS A 251 -3.10 4.95 -7.41
N PRO A 252 -2.50 6.16 -7.35
CA PRO A 252 -2.82 7.29 -8.21
C PRO A 252 -2.96 6.94 -9.68
N GLY A 253 -3.86 7.63 -10.35
CA GLY A 253 -4.32 7.30 -11.70
C GLY A 253 -5.41 6.24 -11.72
N GLY A 254 -5.57 5.48 -10.64
CA GLY A 254 -6.61 4.46 -10.49
C GLY A 254 -8.00 5.07 -10.53
N LEU A 255 -8.91 4.44 -11.26
CA LEU A 255 -10.30 4.87 -11.40
C LEU A 255 -11.25 3.95 -10.65
N TYR A 256 -11.06 2.63 -10.77
CA TYR A 256 -11.86 1.64 -10.08
C TYR A 256 -11.28 0.22 -10.20
N ASP A 257 -11.58 -0.60 -9.19
CA ASP A 257 -11.51 -2.07 -9.26
C ASP A 257 -12.90 -2.64 -9.58
N GLU A 258 -12.95 -3.76 -10.27
CA GLU A 258 -14.17 -4.51 -10.56
C GLU A 258 -14.06 -5.94 -10.04
N LEU A 259 -15.12 -6.41 -9.38
CA LEU A 259 -15.30 -7.80 -8.99
C LEU A 259 -16.45 -8.41 -9.79
N ASP A 260 -16.15 -9.45 -10.56
CA ASP A 260 -17.11 -10.23 -11.33
C ASP A 260 -17.19 -11.67 -10.83
N LEU A 261 -18.31 -12.32 -11.11
CA LEU A 261 -18.54 -13.75 -10.85
C LEU A 261 -18.83 -14.49 -12.16
N LEU A 262 -18.12 -15.58 -12.39
CA LEU A 262 -18.43 -16.57 -13.41
C LEU A 262 -18.99 -17.82 -12.72
N ARG A 263 -20.04 -18.40 -13.31
CA ARG A 263 -20.64 -19.65 -12.84
C ARG A 263 -20.72 -20.64 -14.01
N PRO A 264 -19.89 -21.68 -14.04
CA PRO A 264 -19.89 -22.67 -15.12
C PRO A 264 -21.30 -23.21 -15.41
N GLY A 265 -21.70 -23.19 -16.68
CA GLY A 265 -23.01 -23.66 -17.13
C GLY A 265 -24.19 -22.73 -16.85
N ALA A 266 -24.01 -21.63 -16.10
CA ALA A 266 -25.04 -20.63 -15.89
C ALA A 266 -24.99 -19.53 -16.96
N ARG A 267 -26.13 -18.90 -17.22
CA ARG A 267 -26.25 -17.70 -18.04
C ARG A 267 -26.97 -16.62 -17.24
N PRO A 268 -26.48 -15.38 -17.20
CA PRO A 268 -27.17 -14.30 -16.51
C PRO A 268 -28.57 -14.07 -17.09
N ARG A 269 -29.58 -13.94 -16.24
CA ARG A 269 -30.94 -13.58 -16.68
C ARG A 269 -30.98 -12.12 -17.14
N PRO A 270 -31.92 -11.74 -18.04
CA PRO A 270 -32.13 -10.33 -18.36
C PRO A 270 -32.36 -9.50 -17.09
N GLY A 271 -31.66 -8.37 -16.98
CA GLY A 271 -31.78 -7.44 -15.84
C GLY A 271 -30.65 -7.54 -14.81
N THR A 272 -29.81 -8.58 -14.84
CA THR A 272 -28.58 -8.62 -14.04
C THR A 272 -27.57 -7.60 -14.58
N THR A 273 -26.61 -7.16 -13.75
CA THR A 273 -25.50 -6.33 -14.23
C THR A 273 -24.46 -7.21 -14.93
N PRO A 274 -24.22 -7.06 -16.25
CA PRO A 274 -23.21 -7.85 -16.93
C PRO A 274 -21.82 -7.54 -16.38
N GLY A 275 -21.00 -8.58 -16.20
CA GLY A 275 -19.59 -8.41 -15.91
C GLY A 275 -18.77 -8.04 -17.15
N SER A 276 -17.46 -8.00 -16.97
CA SER A 276 -16.47 -7.62 -17.99
C SER A 276 -16.22 -8.70 -19.05
N VAL A 277 -16.58 -9.95 -18.79
CA VAL A 277 -16.37 -11.09 -19.69
C VAL A 277 -17.67 -11.83 -20.03
N PRO A 278 -17.76 -12.51 -21.19
CA PRO A 278 -19.00 -13.19 -21.59
C PRO A 278 -19.51 -14.20 -20.55
N GLY A 279 -20.78 -14.06 -20.18
CA GLY A 279 -21.43 -14.97 -19.23
C GLY A 279 -21.17 -14.66 -17.75
N SER A 280 -20.37 -13.65 -17.42
CA SER A 280 -20.18 -13.20 -16.04
C SER A 280 -21.21 -12.15 -15.61
N VAL A 281 -21.38 -12.01 -14.30
CA VAL A 281 -22.15 -10.94 -13.66
C VAL A 281 -21.21 -10.06 -12.83
N ARG A 282 -21.43 -8.74 -12.84
CA ARG A 282 -20.68 -7.83 -11.97
C ARG A 282 -21.26 -7.89 -10.56
N LEU A 283 -20.40 -8.19 -9.60
CA LEU A 283 -20.76 -8.19 -8.19
C LEU A 283 -20.63 -6.79 -7.60
N PHE A 284 -19.53 -6.10 -7.87
CA PHE A 284 -19.29 -4.74 -7.39
C PHE A 284 -18.23 -4.03 -8.24
N ARG A 285 -18.25 -2.69 -8.20
CA ARG A 285 -17.17 -1.85 -8.70
C ARG A 285 -16.81 -0.84 -7.63
N SER A 286 -15.58 -0.93 -7.13
CA SER A 286 -15.02 -0.03 -6.13
C SER A 286 -14.41 1.18 -6.83
N TYR A 287 -15.01 2.36 -6.71
CA TYR A 287 -14.53 3.59 -7.34
C TYR A 287 -13.53 4.33 -6.46
N ALA A 288 -12.52 4.93 -7.09
CA ALA A 288 -11.67 5.91 -6.46
C ALA A 288 -12.38 7.28 -6.38
N ARG A 289 -12.41 7.86 -5.19
CA ARG A 289 -12.87 9.22 -4.90
C ARG A 289 -11.67 10.08 -4.53
N TYR A 290 -11.25 10.93 -5.46
CA TYR A 290 -10.20 11.92 -5.22
C TYR A 290 -10.80 13.14 -4.53
N TRP A 291 -10.11 13.62 -3.50
CA TRP A 291 -10.47 14.82 -2.75
C TRP A 291 -9.72 16.06 -3.23
N ASP A 292 -8.65 15.90 -3.99
CA ASP A 292 -8.01 16.99 -4.76
C ASP A 292 -8.91 17.43 -5.92
N PRO A 293 -9.54 18.61 -5.85
CA PRO A 293 -10.47 19.06 -6.89
C PRO A 293 -9.76 19.54 -8.17
N HIS A 294 -8.45 19.77 -8.13
CA HIS A 294 -7.69 20.39 -9.21
C HIS A 294 -6.85 19.40 -10.01
N HIS A 295 -6.42 18.31 -9.38
CA HIS A 295 -5.55 17.32 -10.02
C HIS A 295 -6.12 15.90 -10.03
N ALA A 296 -7.38 15.65 -9.65
CA ALA A 296 -7.97 14.32 -9.80
C ALA A 296 -7.80 13.78 -11.25
N PRO A 297 -7.42 12.51 -11.45
CA PRO A 297 -7.18 11.44 -10.48
C PRO A 297 -5.68 11.23 -10.12
N VAL A 298 -4.91 12.29 -9.85
CA VAL A 298 -3.44 12.20 -9.70
C VAL A 298 -2.97 12.11 -8.25
N SER A 299 -3.69 12.68 -7.29
CA SER A 299 -3.20 12.82 -5.91
C SER A 299 -3.36 11.54 -5.09
N TRP A 300 -2.49 11.31 -4.11
CA TRP A 300 -2.73 10.35 -3.01
C TRP A 300 -3.86 10.76 -2.04
N ASP A 301 -4.50 11.90 -2.24
CA ASP A 301 -5.71 12.30 -1.51
C ASP A 301 -6.94 11.61 -2.09
N VAL A 302 -7.06 10.31 -1.81
CA VAL A 302 -8.04 9.42 -2.42
C VAL A 302 -8.68 8.51 -1.36
N SER A 303 -9.92 8.13 -1.60
CA SER A 303 -10.65 7.10 -0.87
C SER A 303 -11.24 6.10 -1.85
N MET A 304 -11.38 4.84 -1.45
CA MET A 304 -12.11 3.84 -2.23
C MET A 304 -13.56 3.74 -1.75
N THR A 305 -14.48 3.33 -2.61
CA THR A 305 -15.85 3.03 -2.20
C THR A 305 -15.98 1.57 -1.78
N ALA A 306 -16.54 1.30 -0.61
CA ALA A 306 -16.90 -0.03 -0.14
C ALA A 306 -18.36 -0.37 -0.46
N THR A 307 -18.70 -1.64 -0.45
CA THR A 307 -20.09 -2.12 -0.58
C THR A 307 -20.96 -1.63 0.58
N ARG A 308 -22.26 -1.42 0.30
CA ARG A 308 -23.26 -1.10 1.33
C ARG A 308 -23.59 -2.31 2.21
N ALA A 309 -24.14 -2.02 3.39
CA ALA A 309 -24.41 -3.03 4.41
C ALA A 309 -25.34 -4.17 3.98
N ASP A 310 -26.17 -4.00 2.94
CA ASP A 310 -27.12 -4.98 2.40
C ASP A 310 -26.59 -5.76 1.17
N TRP A 311 -25.36 -5.51 0.73
CA TRP A 311 -24.74 -6.26 -0.38
C TRP A 311 -24.48 -7.72 0.05
N ARG A 312 -25.27 -8.66 -0.47
CA ARG A 312 -25.21 -10.09 -0.11
C ARG A 312 -25.21 -11.05 -1.31
N PRO A 313 -24.22 -11.03 -2.22
CA PRO A 313 -24.16 -12.02 -3.30
C PRO A 313 -23.96 -13.45 -2.78
N ALA A 314 -24.73 -14.41 -3.30
CA ALA A 314 -24.50 -15.84 -3.07
C ALA A 314 -23.45 -16.40 -4.04
N VAL A 315 -22.48 -17.12 -3.50
CA VAL A 315 -21.48 -17.89 -4.24
C VAL A 315 -21.66 -19.40 -4.00
N LYS A 316 -21.20 -20.20 -4.96
CA LYS A 316 -21.27 -21.65 -4.94
C LYS A 316 -19.89 -22.24 -5.18
N SER A 317 -19.66 -23.45 -4.67
CA SER A 317 -18.51 -24.25 -5.06
C SER A 317 -18.42 -24.37 -6.59
N GLY A 318 -17.25 -24.07 -7.15
CA GLY A 318 -16.98 -24.00 -8.58
C GLY A 318 -17.27 -22.66 -9.24
N ASP A 319 -17.84 -21.68 -8.54
CA ASP A 319 -17.87 -20.30 -9.02
C ASP A 319 -16.45 -19.74 -9.08
N VAL A 320 -16.23 -18.82 -10.02
CA VAL A 320 -14.94 -18.14 -10.18
C VAL A 320 -15.13 -16.64 -9.97
N LEU A 321 -14.51 -16.11 -8.93
CA LEU A 321 -14.34 -14.68 -8.73
C LEU A 321 -13.24 -14.17 -9.66
N ARG A 322 -13.47 -12.99 -10.23
CA ARG A 322 -12.52 -12.31 -11.13
C ARG A 322 -12.37 -10.86 -10.73
N ILE A 323 -11.14 -10.40 -10.56
CA ILE A 323 -10.81 -8.99 -10.34
C ILE A 323 -10.21 -8.34 -11.60
N SER A 324 -10.42 -7.03 -11.77
CA SER A 324 -9.67 -6.20 -12.73
C SER A 324 -9.58 -4.77 -12.25
N ALA A 325 -8.48 -4.09 -12.59
CA ALA A 325 -8.22 -2.71 -12.18
C ALA A 325 -8.16 -1.78 -13.40
N THR A 326 -8.77 -0.60 -13.31
CA THR A 326 -8.78 0.39 -14.39
C THR A 326 -8.11 1.69 -13.99
N TYR A 327 -7.20 2.14 -14.83
CA TYR A 327 -6.41 3.36 -14.67
C TYR A 327 -6.69 4.37 -15.79
N GLU A 328 -6.54 5.65 -15.49
CA GLU A 328 -6.54 6.72 -16.49
C GLU A 328 -5.25 6.66 -17.32
N THR A 329 -5.30 7.07 -18.59
CA THR A 329 -4.10 7.08 -19.46
C THR A 329 -3.92 8.37 -20.24
N LYS A 330 -4.63 9.45 -19.90
CA LYS A 330 -4.51 10.73 -20.59
C LYS A 330 -3.43 11.61 -19.97
N LEU A 331 -3.33 11.63 -18.65
CA LEU A 331 -2.50 12.59 -17.92
C LEU A 331 -1.06 12.11 -17.78
N ALA A 332 -0.85 10.86 -17.40
CA ALA A 332 0.48 10.31 -17.12
C ALA A 332 0.56 8.80 -17.40
N SER A 333 1.80 8.29 -17.37
CA SER A 333 2.08 6.88 -17.17
C SER A 333 2.08 6.60 -15.67
N TRP A 334 1.54 5.47 -15.27
CA TRP A 334 1.45 5.03 -13.88
C TRP A 334 2.27 3.75 -13.74
N TYR A 335 3.28 3.80 -12.90
CA TYR A 335 4.22 2.71 -12.74
C TYR A 335 4.06 2.09 -11.36
N GLU A 336 4.23 0.78 -11.31
CA GLU A 336 4.17 -0.02 -10.07
C GLU A 336 2.82 0.10 -9.36
N VAL A 337 1.74 0.19 -10.14
CA VAL A 337 0.38 0.30 -9.62
C VAL A 337 -0.23 -1.06 -9.29
N MET A 338 -1.24 -1.06 -8.42
CA MET A 338 -1.90 -2.27 -7.90
C MET A 338 -3.37 -2.33 -8.27
N GLY A 339 -3.99 -3.50 -8.04
CA GLY A 339 -5.43 -3.72 -8.18
C GLY A 339 -5.88 -4.84 -7.25
N ILE A 340 -6.28 -4.50 -6.04
CA ILE A 340 -6.54 -5.46 -4.96
C ILE A 340 -7.96 -5.24 -4.42
N MET A 341 -8.65 -6.32 -4.07
CA MET A 341 -9.89 -6.27 -3.30
C MET A 341 -9.85 -7.33 -2.19
N VAL A 342 -10.07 -6.91 -0.96
CA VAL A 342 -10.34 -7.87 0.12
C VAL A 342 -11.85 -8.10 0.15
N VAL A 343 -12.27 -9.31 -0.19
CA VAL A 343 -13.67 -9.72 -0.21
C VAL A 343 -13.97 -10.51 1.06
N TRP A 344 -15.07 -10.23 1.73
CA TRP A 344 -15.44 -10.92 2.97
C TRP A 344 -16.59 -11.88 2.72
N GLU A 345 -16.42 -13.13 3.11
CA GLU A 345 -17.39 -14.20 2.94
C GLU A 345 -17.86 -14.77 4.27
N GLN A 346 -19.17 -14.97 4.39
CA GLN A 346 -19.77 -15.87 5.36
C GLN A 346 -19.92 -17.26 4.74
N TRP A 347 -19.09 -18.21 5.18
CA TRP A 347 -19.13 -19.59 4.70
C TRP A 347 -20.45 -20.29 5.02
N ASN A 348 -20.85 -21.19 4.13
CA ASN A 348 -22.01 -22.08 4.27
C ASN A 348 -23.34 -21.36 4.55
N SER A 349 -23.44 -20.09 4.16
CA SER A 349 -24.64 -19.26 4.29
C SER A 349 -25.53 -19.38 3.05
N ASP A 350 -26.83 -19.59 3.27
CA ASP A 350 -27.87 -19.63 2.25
C ASP A 350 -28.67 -18.31 2.12
N GLN A 351 -28.24 -17.28 2.84
CA GLN A 351 -28.93 -15.98 2.93
C GLN A 351 -28.62 -15.04 1.74
N GLY A 352 -27.67 -15.41 0.89
CA GLY A 352 -27.25 -14.61 -0.25
C GLY A 352 -28.26 -14.57 -1.40
N ILE A 353 -28.21 -13.47 -2.15
CA ILE A 353 -28.94 -13.22 -3.38
C ILE A 353 -28.17 -13.84 -4.55
N ASP A 354 -28.81 -14.68 -5.35
CA ASP A 354 -28.19 -15.22 -6.56
C ASP A 354 -27.98 -14.13 -7.62
N PRO A 355 -26.73 -13.75 -7.93
CA PRO A 355 -26.44 -12.63 -8.82
C PRO A 355 -26.73 -12.95 -10.30
N PHE A 356 -26.95 -14.22 -10.65
CA PHE A 356 -27.36 -14.63 -12.00
C PHE A 356 -28.85 -14.47 -12.26
N SER A 357 -29.65 -14.26 -11.20
CA SER A 357 -31.10 -14.05 -11.30
C SER A 357 -31.57 -12.69 -10.79
N HIS A 358 -30.73 -11.99 -10.01
CA HIS A 358 -31.06 -10.70 -9.42
C HIS A 358 -29.97 -9.66 -9.68
N ARG A 359 -30.37 -8.40 -9.85
CA ARG A 359 -29.44 -7.29 -9.96
C ARG A 359 -28.96 -6.87 -8.57
N LEU A 360 -27.66 -6.89 -8.36
CA LEU A 360 -27.03 -6.36 -7.15
C LEU A 360 -26.95 -4.84 -7.18
N ASP A 361 -27.03 -4.20 -6.01
CA ASP A 361 -26.67 -2.79 -5.87
C ASP A 361 -25.18 -2.61 -6.22
N GLN A 362 -24.89 -1.53 -6.95
CA GLN A 362 -23.53 -1.16 -7.37
C GLN A 362 -23.11 0.18 -6.75
N VAL A 363 -23.98 0.79 -5.94
CA VAL A 363 -23.65 2.00 -5.19
C VAL A 363 -22.69 1.62 -4.06
N GLY A 364 -21.53 2.27 -4.04
CA GLY A 364 -20.57 2.15 -2.95
C GLY A 364 -20.56 3.37 -2.05
N GLU A 365 -20.14 3.18 -0.80
CA GLU A 365 -19.97 4.22 0.22
C GLU A 365 -18.49 4.52 0.41
N VAL A 366 -18.11 5.80 0.49
CA VAL A 366 -16.69 6.19 0.66
C VAL A 366 -16.18 5.73 2.02
N THR A 367 -15.00 5.10 2.04
CA THR A 367 -14.43 4.52 3.27
C THR A 367 -13.95 5.58 4.27
N HIS A 368 -13.64 6.78 3.80
CA HIS A 368 -13.38 7.98 4.60
C HIS A 368 -13.48 9.25 3.75
N GLY A 369 -13.38 10.41 4.40
CA GLY A 369 -13.26 11.72 3.75
C GLY A 369 -11.82 12.13 3.45
N HIS A 370 -11.63 13.36 2.98
CA HIS A 370 -10.31 14.00 2.90
C HIS A 370 -9.53 13.84 4.21
N LEU A 371 -8.25 13.48 4.10
CA LEU A 371 -7.35 13.33 5.24
C LEU A 371 -6.54 14.62 5.47
N PRO A 372 -6.50 15.17 6.70
CA PRO A 372 -5.80 16.43 6.98
C PRO A 372 -4.29 16.44 6.68
N GLU A 373 -3.66 15.29 6.51
CA GLU A 373 -2.26 15.11 6.11
C GLU A 373 -2.02 15.24 4.60
N ASN A 374 -3.08 15.18 3.79
CA ASN A 374 -3.07 15.19 2.32
C ASN A 374 -3.34 16.58 1.71
N PHE A 375 -2.74 17.62 2.28
CA PHE A 375 -2.96 19.02 1.83
C PHE A 375 -1.86 19.55 0.90
N ASP A 376 -0.72 18.85 0.80
CA ASP A 376 0.43 19.27 0.01
C ASP A 376 0.46 18.55 -1.35
N TYR A 377 -0.33 19.05 -2.30
CA TYR A 377 -0.45 18.48 -3.65
C TYR A 377 0.79 18.72 -4.53
N GLY A 378 1.59 19.75 -4.23
CA GLY A 378 2.68 20.19 -5.11
C GLY A 378 2.16 20.92 -6.36
N GLY A 379 3.05 21.21 -7.30
CA GLY A 379 2.68 21.74 -8.62
C GLY A 379 2.24 23.22 -8.65
N THR A 380 2.41 23.98 -7.57
CA THR A 380 1.89 25.36 -7.47
C THR A 380 2.97 26.43 -7.37
N GLN A 381 4.13 26.09 -6.82
CA GLN A 381 5.22 27.02 -6.56
C GLN A 381 6.41 26.76 -7.44
N PHE A 382 7.00 27.83 -7.96
CA PHE A 382 8.17 27.77 -8.81
C PHE A 382 9.46 27.56 -8.00
N LEU A 383 10.28 26.55 -8.32
CA LEU A 383 11.53 26.28 -7.60
C LEU A 383 12.76 27.09 -8.07
N GLY A 384 12.57 28.08 -8.96
CA GLY A 384 13.59 29.12 -9.21
C GLY A 384 14.65 28.82 -10.27
N VAL A 385 14.70 27.63 -10.88
CA VAL A 385 15.75 27.28 -11.85
C VAL A 385 15.18 27.15 -13.27
N ASN A 386 15.81 27.81 -14.26
CA ASN A 386 15.53 27.53 -15.66
C ASN A 386 16.43 26.37 -16.13
N PRO A 387 15.90 25.16 -16.35
CA PRO A 387 16.71 24.02 -16.76
C PRO A 387 17.42 24.23 -18.10
N THR A 388 17.01 25.20 -18.92
CA THR A 388 17.70 25.48 -20.19
C THR A 388 18.89 26.44 -20.06
N SER A 389 19.15 27.01 -18.87
CA SER A 389 20.20 28.01 -18.67
C SER A 389 21.53 27.45 -18.20
N ALA A 390 21.61 26.17 -17.84
CA ALA A 390 22.87 25.53 -17.48
C ALA A 390 23.76 25.35 -18.73
N PRO A 391 25.10 25.42 -18.58
CA PRO A 391 26.01 25.09 -19.67
C PRO A 391 25.86 23.62 -20.06
N LEU A 392 26.14 23.30 -21.32
CA LEU A 392 26.15 21.92 -21.80
C LEU A 392 27.43 21.21 -21.38
N CYS A 393 27.34 19.91 -21.12
CA CYS A 393 28.51 19.06 -20.99
C CYS A 393 28.34 17.76 -21.77
N ASP A 394 29.35 17.45 -22.57
CA ASP A 394 29.43 16.20 -23.32
C ASP A 394 29.75 15.06 -22.33
N THR A 395 28.74 14.26 -22.02
CA THR A 395 28.87 13.09 -21.14
C THR A 395 27.86 12.02 -21.49
N HIS A 396 28.32 10.78 -21.41
CA HIS A 396 27.49 9.58 -21.57
C HIS A 396 27.09 8.96 -20.24
N LYS A 397 27.41 9.60 -19.11
CA LYS A 397 27.14 9.03 -17.78
C LYS A 397 26.65 10.07 -16.78
N VAL A 398 25.58 9.72 -16.09
CA VAL A 398 25.05 10.40 -14.90
C VAL A 398 25.14 9.44 -13.71
N LEU A 399 25.74 9.90 -12.63
CA LEU A 399 25.75 9.20 -11.36
C LEU A 399 24.53 9.63 -10.54
N ILE A 400 23.84 8.70 -9.91
CA ILE A 400 22.83 8.98 -8.89
C ILE A 400 23.47 8.68 -7.54
N ALA A 401 23.74 9.72 -6.76
CA ALA A 401 24.42 9.59 -5.47
C ALA A 401 23.99 10.72 -4.53
N GLY A 402 23.78 10.40 -3.26
CA GLY A 402 23.39 11.35 -2.23
C GLY A 402 22.12 12.11 -2.57
N PHE A 403 21.11 11.41 -3.10
CA PHE A 403 19.85 12.01 -3.55
C PHE A 403 20.02 13.10 -4.63
N SER A 404 21.00 12.94 -5.53
CA SER A 404 21.28 13.88 -6.61
C SER A 404 21.64 13.17 -7.91
N TYR A 405 21.25 13.76 -9.05
CA TYR A 405 21.75 13.39 -10.37
C TYR A 405 22.99 14.22 -10.70
N ILE A 406 24.14 13.57 -10.83
CA ILE A 406 25.44 14.22 -10.97
C ILE A 406 26.05 13.87 -12.33
N PRO A 407 26.21 14.84 -13.24
CA PRO A 407 26.96 14.65 -14.48
C PRO A 407 28.39 14.19 -14.19
N VAL A 408 28.82 13.07 -14.77
CA VAL A 408 30.22 12.62 -14.65
C VAL A 408 31.01 13.24 -15.81
N THR A 409 31.59 14.42 -15.56
CA THR A 409 32.41 15.16 -16.54
C THR A 409 33.83 15.36 -16.02
N ARG A 410 34.79 15.63 -16.91
CA ARG A 410 36.10 16.16 -16.51
C ARG A 410 35.98 17.68 -16.31
N GLY A 411 35.73 18.15 -15.08
CA GLY A 411 35.99 19.54 -14.69
C GLY A 411 34.80 20.43 -14.27
N ASN A 412 33.53 20.01 -14.39
CA ASN A 412 32.38 20.75 -13.80
C ASN A 412 31.12 19.88 -13.61
N SER A 413 30.56 19.83 -12.39
CA SER A 413 29.34 19.06 -12.06
C SER A 413 28.01 19.80 -12.33
N ASN A 414 28.06 21.09 -12.68
CA ASN A 414 26.86 21.93 -12.87
C ASN A 414 26.60 22.20 -14.36
N CYS A 415 26.13 21.19 -15.08
CA CYS A 415 25.86 21.26 -16.51
C CYS A 415 24.73 20.30 -16.91
N ASP A 416 24.12 20.54 -18.07
CA ASP A 416 23.16 19.61 -18.67
C ASP A 416 23.92 18.52 -19.45
N PRO A 417 23.82 17.23 -19.05
CA PRO A 417 24.31 16.12 -19.85
C PRO A 417 23.80 16.21 -21.29
N THR A 418 24.73 16.14 -22.24
CA THR A 418 24.43 16.31 -23.65
C THR A 418 25.02 15.13 -24.42
N ILE A 419 24.18 14.51 -25.25
CA ILE A 419 24.53 13.44 -26.18
C ILE A 419 24.09 13.83 -27.60
N ARG A 420 24.54 13.11 -28.62
CA ARG A 420 24.07 13.26 -30.02
C ARG A 420 23.01 12.22 -30.35
N ARG A 421 22.22 12.51 -31.39
CA ARG A 421 21.24 11.59 -31.94
C ARG A 421 21.84 10.20 -32.17
N GLY A 422 21.10 9.16 -31.77
CA GLY A 422 21.52 7.77 -31.88
C GLY A 422 22.46 7.30 -30.76
N GLN A 423 22.93 8.18 -29.89
CA GLN A 423 23.68 7.82 -28.69
C GLN A 423 22.75 7.60 -27.49
N SER A 424 23.32 7.08 -26.40
CA SER A 424 22.63 6.88 -25.14
C SER A 424 23.35 7.60 -24.00
N LEU A 425 22.59 8.01 -22.99
CA LEU A 425 23.04 8.48 -21.69
C LEU A 425 22.79 7.37 -20.66
N THR A 426 23.82 6.98 -19.90
CA THR A 426 23.72 5.94 -18.88
C THR A 426 23.63 6.54 -17.49
N PHE A 427 22.61 6.13 -16.74
CA PHE A 427 22.43 6.45 -15.33
C PHE A 427 22.92 5.29 -14.48
N VAL A 428 23.65 5.58 -13.42
CA VAL A 428 24.15 4.57 -12.47
C VAL A 428 23.78 4.98 -11.06
N ASN A 429 22.99 4.16 -10.37
CA ASN A 429 22.66 4.34 -8.97
C ASN A 429 23.79 3.84 -8.07
N ALA A 430 24.45 4.77 -7.38
CA ALA A 430 25.46 4.47 -6.37
C ALA A 430 24.94 4.48 -4.94
N ASP A 431 23.70 4.93 -4.71
CA ASP A 431 23.03 4.81 -3.41
C ASP A 431 22.39 3.42 -3.20
N ALA A 432 22.20 2.65 -4.29
CA ALA A 432 21.71 1.27 -4.19
C ALA A 432 22.82 0.28 -3.83
N SER A 433 22.46 -0.74 -3.04
CA SER A 433 23.28 -1.94 -2.90
C SER A 433 23.29 -2.73 -4.22
N ALA A 434 24.49 -3.07 -4.70
CA ALA A 434 24.69 -3.95 -5.86
C ALA A 434 24.79 -5.44 -5.49
N SER A 435 24.53 -5.80 -4.23
CA SER A 435 24.75 -7.16 -3.74
C SER A 435 23.77 -8.16 -4.35
N PRO A 436 24.23 -9.31 -4.87
CA PRO A 436 23.33 -10.40 -5.25
C PRO A 436 22.79 -11.16 -4.02
N LEU A 437 23.28 -10.88 -2.81
CA LEU A 437 22.74 -11.44 -1.55
C LEU A 437 21.43 -10.77 -1.12
N SER A 438 21.13 -9.55 -1.61
CA SER A 438 19.84 -8.87 -1.43
C SER A 438 18.71 -9.47 -2.27
N LYS A 439 18.81 -10.77 -2.59
CA LYS A 439 17.73 -11.56 -3.18
C LYS A 439 16.75 -11.94 -2.07
N LEU A 440 15.57 -11.32 -2.16
CA LEU A 440 14.32 -11.66 -1.51
C LEU A 440 14.42 -12.57 -0.26
N ASN A 441 14.58 -11.95 0.90
CA ASN A 441 14.16 -12.54 2.18
C ASN A 441 13.46 -11.45 3.01
N PRO A 442 12.16 -11.19 2.77
CA PRO A 442 11.40 -10.14 3.47
C PRO A 442 11.34 -10.39 5.00
N ILE A 443 11.51 -11.67 5.39
CA ILE A 443 11.55 -12.18 6.76
C ILE A 443 12.88 -11.89 7.46
N ALA A 444 14.00 -11.82 6.74
CA ALA A 444 15.32 -11.51 7.27
C ALA A 444 16.17 -10.74 6.25
N PRO A 445 15.84 -9.45 6.01
CA PRO A 445 16.57 -8.63 5.06
C PRO A 445 18.02 -8.45 5.52
N ASP A 446 18.97 -8.59 4.59
CA ASP A 446 20.37 -8.33 4.90
C ASP A 446 20.65 -6.83 5.06
N ALA A 447 21.75 -6.51 5.73
CA ALA A 447 22.13 -5.13 6.03
C ALA A 447 22.36 -4.25 4.77
N LEU A 448 22.70 -4.86 3.62
CA LEU A 448 22.91 -4.14 2.37
C LEU A 448 21.57 -3.78 1.72
N TYR A 449 20.58 -4.68 1.74
CA TYR A 449 19.21 -4.34 1.34
C TYR A 449 18.64 -3.22 2.22
N LEU A 450 18.80 -3.34 3.55
CA LEU A 450 18.36 -2.32 4.51
C LEU A 450 19.06 -0.96 4.38
N ALA A 451 20.20 -0.91 3.70
CA ALA A 451 20.93 0.33 3.43
C ALA A 451 20.71 0.85 2.00
N SER A 452 20.04 0.08 1.14
CA SER A 452 19.85 0.41 -0.28
C SER A 452 18.82 1.52 -0.46
N VAL A 453 19.15 2.48 -1.33
CA VAL A 453 18.19 3.51 -1.78
C VAL A 453 17.97 3.35 -3.27
N PHE A 454 16.74 3.04 -3.65
CA PHE A 454 16.33 2.90 -5.04
C PHE A 454 16.05 4.27 -5.66
N HIS A 455 16.38 4.43 -6.94
CA HIS A 455 16.14 5.66 -7.68
C HIS A 455 15.58 5.33 -9.06
N THR A 456 14.69 6.18 -9.57
CA THR A 456 14.22 6.07 -10.96
C THR A 456 14.76 7.20 -11.82
N VAL A 457 14.66 7.04 -13.13
CA VAL A 457 14.86 8.07 -14.14
C VAL A 457 13.62 8.06 -15.00
N THR A 458 12.63 8.86 -14.60
CA THR A 458 11.30 8.84 -15.19
C THR A 458 11.01 10.15 -15.89
N SER A 459 10.51 10.10 -17.12
CA SER A 459 10.22 11.31 -17.90
C SER A 459 9.11 12.14 -17.26
N CYS A 460 9.32 13.45 -17.10
CA CYS A 460 8.29 14.39 -16.65
C CYS A 460 8.13 15.54 -17.64
N ALA A 461 6.94 16.14 -17.75
CA ALA A 461 6.73 17.25 -18.67
C ALA A 461 7.62 18.44 -18.32
N GLY A 462 8.37 18.92 -19.32
CA GLY A 462 9.18 20.11 -19.19
C GLY A 462 8.31 21.32 -18.87
N PRO A 463 8.73 22.21 -17.95
CA PRO A 463 10.07 22.28 -17.37
C PRO A 463 10.26 21.54 -16.02
N CYS A 464 9.29 20.73 -15.59
CA CYS A 464 9.37 19.86 -14.42
C CYS A 464 9.94 20.54 -13.14
N ARG A 465 9.60 21.81 -12.88
CA ARG A 465 10.31 22.68 -11.91
C ARG A 465 9.41 23.33 -10.83
N LEU A 466 8.24 22.74 -10.59
CA LEU A 466 7.34 23.19 -9.52
C LEU A 466 7.62 22.44 -8.20
N ASN A 467 7.19 22.93 -7.05
CA ASN A 467 7.33 22.18 -5.79
C ASN A 467 6.72 20.79 -5.93
N TYR A 468 7.36 19.78 -5.34
CA TYR A 468 6.78 18.44 -5.30
C TYR A 468 5.67 18.37 -4.25
N GLY A 469 4.84 17.35 -4.37
CA GLY A 469 3.80 17.00 -3.41
C GLY A 469 3.11 15.72 -3.86
N ILE A 470 1.96 15.41 -3.26
CA ILE A 470 1.28 14.14 -3.51
C ILE A 470 0.63 14.02 -4.90
N ALA A 471 0.66 15.09 -5.72
CA ALA A 471 0.13 15.10 -7.08
C ALA A 471 1.15 15.56 -8.16
N TYR A 472 2.42 15.80 -7.79
CA TYR A 472 3.43 16.31 -8.73
C TYR A 472 4.86 15.96 -8.28
N PRO A 473 5.79 15.60 -9.20
CA PRO A 473 5.67 15.58 -10.66
C PRO A 473 4.87 14.41 -11.24
N LEU A 474 4.44 14.58 -12.49
CA LEU A 474 3.78 13.55 -13.29
C LEU A 474 4.74 12.89 -14.27
N SER A 475 4.54 11.59 -14.49
CA SER A 475 5.24 10.79 -15.49
C SER A 475 4.65 11.01 -16.89
N ASN A 476 4.80 12.23 -17.40
CA ASN A 476 4.14 12.70 -18.61
C ASN A 476 5.10 13.45 -19.56
N GLY A 477 6.40 13.17 -19.45
CA GLY A 477 7.46 13.78 -20.24
C GLY A 477 7.52 13.32 -21.69
N ALA A 478 8.38 13.99 -22.46
CA ALA A 478 8.71 13.56 -23.81
C ALA A 478 9.53 12.26 -23.76
N GLY A 479 9.25 11.34 -24.69
CA GLY A 479 9.94 10.06 -24.81
C GLY A 479 9.40 8.93 -23.93
N ASP A 480 8.51 9.22 -22.96
CA ASP A 480 7.82 8.25 -22.10
C ASP A 480 8.72 7.14 -21.52
N TYR A 481 9.94 7.52 -21.15
CA TYR A 481 10.93 6.58 -20.60
C TYR A 481 10.84 6.52 -19.08
N ASP A 482 11.12 5.32 -18.55
CA ASP A 482 11.28 5.03 -17.14
C ASP A 482 12.36 3.94 -17.00
N SER A 483 13.23 4.09 -15.99
CA SER A 483 14.32 3.13 -15.77
C SER A 483 13.90 1.88 -15.00
N GLY A 484 12.73 1.91 -14.37
CA GLY A 484 12.41 1.15 -13.16
C GLY A 484 13.23 1.63 -11.96
N GLU A 485 12.94 1.06 -10.80
CA GLU A 485 13.69 1.29 -9.56
C GLU A 485 15.09 0.69 -9.63
N LEU A 486 16.11 1.53 -9.84
CA LEU A 486 17.49 1.06 -10.00
C LEU A 486 18.05 0.54 -8.68
N GLY A 487 18.05 -0.78 -8.50
CA GLY A 487 18.75 -1.49 -7.44
C GLY A 487 18.48 -2.99 -7.44
N ILE A 488 18.98 -3.69 -6.42
CA ILE A 488 18.82 -5.14 -6.25
C ILE A 488 17.91 -5.43 -5.05
N GLY A 489 16.97 -6.36 -5.22
CA GLY A 489 15.92 -6.68 -4.25
C GLY A 489 14.64 -5.90 -4.56
N THR A 490 13.50 -6.36 -4.06
CA THR A 490 12.18 -5.76 -4.30
C THR A 490 12.04 -4.41 -3.59
N PRO A 491 11.49 -3.35 -4.21
CA PRO A 491 10.93 -3.27 -5.56
C PRO A 491 11.94 -2.99 -6.70
N GLY A 492 13.23 -2.91 -6.41
CA GLY A 492 14.29 -2.72 -7.39
C GLY A 492 14.27 -3.72 -8.58
N VAL A 493 14.49 -3.22 -9.79
CA VAL A 493 14.40 -3.99 -11.06
C VAL A 493 15.61 -4.91 -11.33
N GLY A 494 16.39 -5.25 -10.29
CA GLY A 494 17.53 -6.17 -10.39
C GLY A 494 18.75 -5.61 -11.12
N ARG A 495 18.83 -4.29 -11.31
CA ARG A 495 19.98 -3.59 -11.92
C ARG A 495 20.19 -2.22 -11.31
N VAL A 496 21.45 -1.84 -11.13
CA VAL A 496 21.85 -0.50 -10.61
C VAL A 496 22.13 0.52 -11.70
N SER A 497 21.92 0.18 -12.97
CA SER A 497 22.15 1.11 -14.09
C SER A 497 21.13 0.93 -15.20
N TRP A 498 20.90 2.02 -15.94
CA TRP A 498 19.99 2.05 -17.08
C TRP A 498 20.46 3.08 -18.11
N SER A 499 20.13 2.84 -19.37
CA SER A 499 20.55 3.66 -20.51
C SER A 499 19.33 4.14 -21.28
N THR A 500 19.30 5.43 -21.61
CA THR A 500 18.21 6.02 -22.42
C THR A 500 18.06 5.32 -23.77
N PRO A 501 16.83 5.18 -24.32
CA PRO A 501 16.66 4.65 -25.66
C PRO A 501 17.43 5.47 -26.72
N THR A 502 18.16 4.80 -27.61
CA THR A 502 18.88 5.45 -28.73
C THR A 502 17.93 6.01 -29.80
N THR A 503 16.63 5.70 -29.69
CA THR A 503 15.55 6.16 -30.57
C THR A 503 15.03 7.55 -30.21
N LEU A 504 15.45 8.13 -29.08
CA LEU A 504 15.06 9.49 -28.70
C LEU A 504 15.59 10.51 -29.73
N GLY A 505 14.71 11.39 -30.19
CA GLY A 505 15.04 12.45 -31.15
C GLY A 505 15.81 13.62 -30.51
N PRO A 506 16.40 14.52 -31.31
CA PRO A 506 16.99 15.76 -30.80
C PRO A 506 15.99 16.57 -29.97
N GLY A 507 16.42 17.10 -28.84
CA GLY A 507 15.53 17.82 -27.91
C GLY A 507 16.09 17.97 -26.51
N THR A 508 15.28 18.59 -25.64
CA THR A 508 15.55 18.71 -24.20
C THR A 508 14.57 17.81 -23.46
N TYR A 509 15.10 16.95 -22.59
CA TYR A 509 14.34 15.96 -21.84
C TYR A 509 14.49 16.20 -20.36
N THR A 510 13.36 16.27 -19.64
CA THR A 510 13.32 16.43 -18.19
C THR A 510 12.90 15.13 -17.52
N TYR A 511 13.51 14.82 -16.39
CA TYR A 511 13.23 13.60 -15.64
C TYR A 511 13.27 13.84 -14.13
N TYR A 512 12.70 12.89 -13.38
CA TYR A 512 12.67 12.90 -11.92
C TYR A 512 12.76 11.49 -11.35
N CYS A 513 13.02 11.40 -10.05
CA CYS A 513 12.87 10.17 -9.28
C CYS A 513 11.44 10.08 -8.75
N ARG A 514 10.69 9.02 -9.09
CA ARG A 514 9.32 8.81 -8.61
C ARG A 514 9.24 8.59 -7.10
N ILE A 515 10.26 7.96 -6.54
CA ILE A 515 10.41 7.69 -5.10
C ILE A 515 10.86 8.96 -4.37
N HIS A 516 11.65 9.82 -5.02
CA HIS A 516 12.19 11.05 -4.44
C HIS A 516 11.86 12.26 -5.31
N PRO A 517 10.61 12.75 -5.30
CA PRO A 517 10.09 13.71 -6.29
C PRO A 517 10.80 15.08 -6.38
N TRP A 518 11.65 15.40 -5.39
CA TRP A 518 12.52 16.57 -5.41
C TRP A 518 13.75 16.39 -6.31
N MET A 519 14.19 15.16 -6.54
CA MET A 519 15.30 14.83 -7.41
C MET A 519 14.87 14.96 -8.85
N ARG A 520 15.50 15.89 -9.58
CA ARG A 520 15.17 16.17 -10.98
C ARG A 520 16.42 16.48 -11.77
N GLY A 521 16.34 16.24 -13.07
CA GLY A 521 17.43 16.56 -13.97
C GLY A 521 16.93 16.77 -15.39
N VAL A 522 17.86 17.24 -16.21
CA VAL A 522 17.64 17.54 -17.62
C VAL A 522 18.80 16.97 -18.42
N PHE A 523 18.54 16.43 -19.59
CA PHE A 523 19.58 16.14 -20.58
C PHE A 523 19.15 16.61 -21.96
N ARG A 524 20.12 16.78 -22.87
CA ARG A 524 19.89 17.24 -24.23
C ARG A 524 20.41 16.25 -25.26
N ILE A 525 19.65 16.08 -26.33
CA ILE A 525 20.06 15.34 -27.52
C ILE A 525 20.26 16.35 -28.65
N LEU A 526 21.49 16.45 -29.15
CA LEU A 526 21.83 17.28 -30.31
C LEU A 526 21.58 16.52 -31.62
N GLY A 527 21.37 17.31 -32.68
CA GLY A 527 21.12 16.83 -34.05
C GLY A 527 22.24 16.02 -34.66
#